data_AF-A0A0S9M6Y4-F1
#
_entry.id   AF-A0A0S9M6Y4-F1
#
_cell.length_a   1.000
_cell.length_b   1.000
_cell.length_c   1.000
_cell.angle_alpha   90.00
_cell.angle_beta   90.00
_cell.angle_gamma   90.00
#
_symmetry.space_group_name_H-M   'P 1'
#
loop_
_entity.id
_entity.type
_entity.pdbx_description
1 polymer ?
#
loop_
_entity_poly.entity_id
_entity_poly.type
_entity_poly.pdbx_seq_one_letter_code
_entity_poly.pdbx_strand_id
1 'polypeptide(L)'
;MSQIPRPGLHDFLTECSRLFSRIVLMTTVREEVARKIVQLLAAEGSAPAWLADIEYIQWDGKFKDLFFVPGVADVSHITLLDDMQEYVADGQEERHVWISSYDPSLLVDDYGFPEVLEDLRRRVRGERFG
;
A
#
# COMPACT_ATOMS: atom_id res chain seq x y z
N MET A 1 -17.62 -5.03 4.69
CA MET A 1 -16.27 -5.37 4.20
C MET A 1 -15.74 -6.51 5.04
N SER A 2 -15.30 -7.58 4.39
CA SER A 2 -14.67 -8.71 5.07
C SER A 2 -13.35 -8.25 5.71
N GLN A 3 -13.10 -8.61 6.96
CA GLN A 3 -11.85 -8.34 7.68
C GLN A 3 -10.81 -9.45 7.46
N ILE A 4 -10.98 -10.27 6.42
CA ILE A 4 -10.06 -11.36 6.11
C ILE A 4 -8.80 -10.75 5.47
N PRO A 5 -7.61 -10.92 6.07
CA PRO A 5 -6.38 -10.42 5.48
C PRO A 5 -6.06 -11.16 4.19
N ARG A 6 -5.53 -10.43 3.20
CA ARG A 6 -4.99 -11.05 1.98
C ARG A 6 -3.86 -12.02 2.37
N PRO A 7 -3.85 -13.26 1.85
CA PRO A 7 -2.81 -14.23 2.17
C PRO A 7 -1.41 -13.66 1.94
N GLY A 8 -0.50 -13.84 2.90
CA GLY A 8 0.88 -13.33 2.81
C GLY A 8 1.07 -11.86 3.20
N LEU A 9 0.04 -11.17 3.71
CA LEU A 9 0.13 -9.76 4.14
C LEU A 9 1.31 -9.49 5.08
N HIS A 10 1.52 -10.35 6.08
CA HIS A 10 2.59 -10.19 7.05
C HIS A 10 3.98 -10.13 6.39
N ASP A 11 4.27 -11.11 5.55
CA ASP A 11 5.56 -11.23 4.87
C ASP A 11 5.75 -10.12 3.84
N PHE A 12 4.68 -9.79 3.12
CA PHE A 12 4.68 -8.67 2.17
C PHE A 12 5.07 -7.34 2.85
N LEU A 13 4.39 -6.99 3.95
CA LEU A 13 4.70 -5.77 4.70
C LEU A 13 6.11 -5.81 5.31
N THR A 14 6.55 -6.97 5.77
CA THR A 14 7.92 -7.15 6.27
C THR A 14 8.94 -6.85 5.18
N GLU A 15 8.73 -7.37 3.96
CA GLU A 15 9.60 -7.09 2.83
C GLU A 15 9.55 -5.61 2.40
N CYS A 16 8.36 -5.00 2.36
CA CYS A 16 8.21 -3.57 2.09
C CYS A 16 9.01 -2.72 3.09
N SER A 17 9.02 -3.08 4.37
CA SER A 17 9.81 -2.36 5.39
C SER A 17 11.33 -2.47 5.20
N ARG A 18 11.79 -3.44 4.41
CA ARG A 18 13.20 -3.56 3.99
C ARG A 18 13.52 -2.76 2.74
N LEU A 19 12.52 -2.57 1.86
CA LEU A 19 12.66 -1.86 0.59
C LEU A 19 12.50 -0.35 0.73
N PHE A 20 11.61 0.09 1.64
CA PHE A 20 11.24 1.49 1.79
C PHE A 20 11.61 1.98 3.20
N SER A 21 12.20 3.17 3.26
CA SER A 21 12.58 3.82 4.53
C SER A 21 11.38 4.43 5.27
N ARG A 22 10.27 4.68 4.57
CA ARG A 22 9.03 5.21 5.13
C ARG A 22 7.85 4.58 4.41
N ILE A 23 6.87 4.10 5.18
CA ILE A 23 5.63 3.51 4.69
C ILE A 23 4.48 4.26 5.36
N VAL A 24 3.52 4.71 4.56
CA VAL A 24 2.36 5.47 5.01
C VAL A 24 1.09 4.84 4.46
N LEU A 25 -0.03 5.05 5.13
CA LEU A 25 -1.34 4.58 4.73
C LEU A 25 -2.15 5.71 4.10
N MET A 26 -2.52 5.54 2.83
CA MET A 26 -3.46 6.40 2.11
C MET A 26 -4.70 5.59 1.72
N THR A 27 -5.82 5.81 2.39
CA THR A 27 -7.06 5.05 2.17
C THR A 27 -8.28 5.97 2.11
N THR A 28 -9.37 5.50 1.51
CA THR A 28 -10.70 6.15 1.55
C THR A 28 -11.46 5.81 2.84
N VAL A 29 -10.98 4.84 3.61
CA VAL A 29 -11.55 4.47 4.91
C VAL A 29 -11.19 5.54 5.94
N ARG A 30 -12.19 6.07 6.67
CA ARG A 30 -11.97 7.07 7.73
C ARG A 30 -10.90 6.59 8.73
N GLU A 31 -10.01 7.49 9.15
CA GLU A 31 -8.86 7.15 10.00
C GLU A 31 -9.24 6.32 11.23
N GLU A 32 -10.27 6.72 11.99
CA GLU A 32 -10.73 5.97 13.18
C GLU A 32 -11.02 4.49 12.90
N VAL A 33 -11.52 4.17 11.70
CA VAL A 33 -11.83 2.80 11.28
C VAL A 33 -10.56 2.12 10.79
N ALA A 34 -9.75 2.79 9.98
CA ALA A 34 -8.48 2.27 9.50
C ALA A 34 -7.54 1.90 10.67
N ARG A 35 -7.44 2.76 11.69
CA ARG A 35 -6.69 2.54 12.94
C ARG A 35 -7.09 1.24 13.64
N LYS A 36 -8.40 1.01 13.80
CA LYS A 36 -8.91 -0.22 14.42
C LYS A 36 -8.55 -1.46 13.61
N ILE A 37 -8.62 -1.37 12.28
CA ILE A 37 -8.28 -2.48 11.38
C ILE A 37 -6.79 -2.81 11.48
N VAL A 38 -5.89 -1.83 11.36
CA VAL A 38 -4.44 -2.10 11.41
C VAL A 38 -3.98 -2.61 12.76
N GLN A 39 -4.58 -2.11 13.85
CA GLN A 39 -4.32 -2.61 15.21
C GLN A 39 -4.77 -4.07 15.38
N LEU A 40 -5.95 -4.42 14.84
CA LEU A 40 -6.45 -5.78 14.90
C LEU A 40 -5.54 -6.74 14.10
N LEU A 41 -5.21 -6.37 12.86
CA LEU A 41 -4.32 -7.17 12.01
C LEU A 41 -2.95 -7.43 12.65
N ALA A 42 -2.39 -6.42 13.32
CA ALA A 42 -1.15 -6.56 14.07
C ALA A 42 -1.31 -7.44 15.32
N ALA A 43 -2.38 -7.24 16.10
CA ALA A 43 -2.66 -8.01 17.31
C ALA A 43 -2.90 -9.50 17.03
N GLU A 44 -3.51 -9.83 15.89
CA GLU A 44 -3.75 -11.20 15.45
C GLU A 44 -2.53 -11.85 14.77
N GLY A 45 -1.43 -11.11 14.58
CA GLY A 45 -0.22 -11.58 13.89
C GLY A 45 -0.37 -11.68 12.37
N SER A 46 -1.46 -11.19 11.79
CA SER A 46 -1.70 -11.15 10.34
C SER A 46 -0.87 -10.08 9.64
N ALA A 47 -0.37 -9.09 10.38
CA ALA A 47 0.53 -8.05 9.92
C ALA A 47 1.63 -7.76 10.95
N PRO A 48 2.78 -7.19 10.55
CA PRO A 48 3.86 -6.91 11.49
C PRO A 48 3.43 -5.88 12.53
N ALA A 49 4.01 -5.95 13.74
CA ALA A 49 3.62 -5.10 14.85
C ALA A 49 3.68 -3.58 14.54
N TRP A 50 4.64 -3.16 13.70
CA TRP A 50 4.79 -1.76 13.32
C TRP A 50 3.58 -1.20 12.56
N LEU A 51 2.76 -2.06 11.93
CA LEU A 51 1.57 -1.61 11.19
C LEU A 51 0.54 -0.94 12.11
N ALA A 52 0.49 -1.32 13.40
CA ALA A 52 -0.43 -0.74 14.37
C ALA A 52 -0.27 0.78 14.52
N ASP A 53 0.96 1.27 14.33
CA ASP A 53 1.36 2.67 14.47
C ASP A 53 1.67 3.33 13.11
N ILE A 54 1.25 2.73 11.99
CA ILE A 54 1.52 3.25 10.63
C ILE A 54 1.08 4.71 10.49
N GLU A 55 1.89 5.53 9.84
CA GLU A 55 1.52 6.92 9.57
C GLU A 55 0.29 6.96 8.63
N TYR A 56 -0.78 7.63 9.07
CA TYR A 56 -1.98 7.80 8.26
C TYR A 56 -1.91 9.17 7.59
N ILE A 57 -2.06 9.20 6.27
CA ILE A 57 -2.09 10.46 5.52
C ILE A 57 -3.55 10.79 5.24
N GLN A 58 -4.02 11.83 5.91
CA GLN A 58 -5.28 12.44 5.55
C GLN A 58 -5.09 13.20 4.24
N TRP A 59 -5.97 12.92 3.28
CA TRP A 59 -6.04 13.58 2.00
C TRP A 59 -7.48 13.99 1.74
N ASP A 60 -7.68 15.03 0.94
CA ASP A 60 -8.98 15.51 0.53
C ASP A 60 -9.11 15.55 -0.99
N GLY A 61 -10.34 15.73 -1.48
CA GLY A 61 -10.63 15.75 -2.90
C GLY A 61 -10.77 14.36 -3.53
N LYS A 62 -10.44 14.27 -4.82
CA LYS A 62 -10.71 13.10 -5.66
C LYS A 62 -9.52 12.14 -5.75
N PHE A 63 -8.29 12.65 -5.61
CA PHE A 63 -7.08 11.88 -5.87
C PHE A 63 -6.15 11.85 -4.66
N LYS A 64 -5.45 10.73 -4.49
CA LYS A 64 -4.33 10.56 -3.58
C LYS A 64 -3.10 11.25 -4.16
N ASP A 65 -3.09 12.58 -4.08
CA ASP A 65 -1.91 13.36 -4.45
C ASP A 65 -0.77 13.06 -3.48
N LEU A 66 0.36 12.57 -4.00
CA LEU A 66 1.53 12.21 -3.20
C LEU A 66 2.18 13.41 -2.50
N PHE A 67 1.89 14.64 -2.91
CA PHE A 67 2.30 15.85 -2.18
C PHE A 67 1.57 16.03 -0.84
N PHE A 68 0.50 15.28 -0.57
CA PHE A 68 -0.12 15.25 0.76
C PHE A 68 0.77 14.57 1.82
N VAL A 69 1.76 13.77 1.41
CA VAL A 69 2.71 13.15 2.33
C VAL A 69 3.63 14.24 2.93
N PRO A 70 3.63 14.45 4.26
CA PRO A 70 4.39 15.54 4.87
C PRO A 70 5.89 15.43 4.60
N GLY A 71 6.52 16.55 4.25
CA GLY A 71 7.96 16.65 4.02
C GLY A 71 8.42 16.20 2.62
N VAL A 72 7.49 15.97 1.69
CA VAL A 72 7.78 15.61 0.31
C VAL A 72 7.88 16.87 -0.54
N ALA A 73 9.05 17.11 -1.12
CA ALA A 73 9.27 18.15 -2.13
C ALA A 73 9.31 17.59 -3.56
N ASP A 74 9.57 16.29 -3.70
CA ASP A 74 9.63 15.56 -4.97
C ASP A 74 9.01 14.17 -4.80
N VAL A 75 8.02 13.86 -5.63
CA VAL A 75 7.28 12.59 -5.61
C VAL A 75 7.94 11.50 -6.46
N SER A 76 9.02 11.82 -7.20
CA SER A 76 9.72 10.88 -8.08
C SER A 76 10.23 9.62 -7.35
N HIS A 77 10.53 9.76 -6.05
CA HIS A 77 11.01 8.69 -5.18
C HIS A 77 9.90 7.98 -4.38
N ILE A 78 8.64 8.34 -4.62
CA ILE A 78 7.49 7.76 -3.92
C ILE A 78 6.82 6.76 -4.84
N THR A 79 6.30 5.68 -4.25
CA THR A 79 5.50 4.67 -4.93
C THR A 79 4.14 4.58 -4.25
N LEU A 80 3.07 4.72 -5.04
CA LEU A 80 1.71 4.47 -4.62
C LEU A 80 1.33 3.05 -5.01
N LEU A 81 1.04 2.19 -4.03
CA LEU A 81 0.51 0.85 -4.29
C LEU A 81 -0.99 0.86 -4.06
N ASP A 82 -1.78 0.60 -5.10
CA ASP A 82 -3.24 0.64 -5.01
C ASP A 82 -3.90 -0.23 -6.09
N ASP A 83 -5.07 -0.78 -5.82
CA ASP A 83 -5.86 -1.55 -6.79
C ASP A 83 -6.79 -0.66 -7.64
N MET A 84 -6.93 0.62 -7.30
CA MET A 84 -7.84 1.57 -7.93
C MET A 84 -7.10 2.76 -8.58
N GLN A 85 -6.88 2.67 -9.89
CA GLN A 85 -6.26 3.73 -10.68
C GLN A 85 -7.04 5.07 -10.65
N GLU A 86 -8.34 5.04 -10.39
CA GLU A 86 -9.20 6.24 -10.36
C GLU A 86 -8.84 7.26 -9.26
N TYR A 87 -8.09 6.83 -8.24
CA TYR A 87 -7.60 7.71 -7.17
C TYR A 87 -6.19 8.24 -7.44
N VAL A 88 -5.55 7.90 -8.55
CA VAL A 88 -4.22 8.42 -8.88
C VAL A 88 -4.33 9.85 -9.37
N ALA A 89 -3.49 10.74 -8.84
CA ALA A 89 -3.48 12.14 -9.26
C ALA A 89 -2.87 12.30 -10.67
N ASP A 90 -3.41 13.25 -11.43
CA ASP A 90 -2.95 13.56 -12.78
C ASP A 90 -1.43 13.87 -12.77
N GLY A 91 -0.67 13.21 -13.64
CA GLY A 91 0.79 13.38 -13.75
C GLY A 91 1.62 12.56 -12.76
N GLN A 92 0.97 11.74 -11.90
CA GLN A 92 1.65 10.85 -10.95
C GLN A 92 1.47 9.37 -11.29
N GLU A 93 0.98 9.05 -12.49
CA GLU A 93 0.63 7.69 -12.93
C GLU A 93 1.83 6.75 -12.92
N GLU A 94 3.01 7.24 -13.28
CA GLU A 94 4.23 6.42 -13.23
C GLU A 94 4.64 6.01 -11.80
N ARG A 95 4.14 6.72 -10.79
CA ARG A 95 4.38 6.39 -9.38
C ARG A 95 3.42 5.33 -8.88
N HIS A 96 2.35 5.03 -9.63
CA HIS A 96 1.39 4.00 -9.28
C HIS A 96 1.91 2.61 -9.66
N VAL A 97 1.81 1.70 -8.70
CA VAL A 97 1.99 0.27 -8.86
C VAL A 97 0.63 -0.36 -8.63
N TRP A 98 0.12 -1.00 -9.67
CA TRP A 98 -1.16 -1.68 -9.61
C TRP A 98 -1.01 -3.03 -8.91
N ILE A 99 -1.99 -3.36 -8.09
CA ILE A 99 -2.20 -4.70 -7.55
C ILE A 99 -3.62 -5.13 -7.83
N SER A 100 -3.85 -6.41 -8.13
CA SER A 100 -5.20 -6.94 -8.29
C SER A 100 -6.02 -6.74 -7.02
N SER A 101 -7.30 -6.42 -7.18
CA SER A 101 -8.22 -6.36 -6.04
C SER A 101 -8.36 -7.73 -5.37
N TYR A 102 -8.49 -7.72 -4.06
CA TYR A 102 -8.61 -8.94 -3.26
C TYR A 102 -10.07 -9.17 -2.83
N ASP A 103 -10.62 -10.32 -3.21
CA ASP A 103 -11.92 -10.79 -2.74
C ASP A 103 -11.76 -12.17 -2.08
N PRO A 104 -11.89 -12.26 -0.73
CA PRO A 104 -11.74 -13.52 -0.01
C PRO A 104 -12.83 -14.55 -0.33
N SER A 105 -13.90 -14.16 -1.03
CA SER A 105 -14.96 -15.09 -1.45
C SER A 105 -14.61 -15.86 -2.72
N LEU A 106 -13.60 -15.42 -3.47
CA LEU A 106 -13.15 -16.09 -4.68
C LEU A 106 -12.20 -17.26 -4.32
N LEU A 107 -12.53 -18.46 -4.80
CA LEU A 107 -11.73 -19.68 -4.60
C LEU A 107 -10.62 -19.79 -5.66
N VAL A 108 -9.77 -18.77 -5.75
CA VAL A 108 -8.61 -18.73 -6.64
C VAL A 108 -7.34 -18.56 -5.81
N ASP A 109 -6.24 -19.11 -6.30
CA ASP A 109 -4.93 -18.81 -5.73
C ASP A 109 -4.64 -17.30 -5.89
N ASP A 110 -4.39 -16.61 -4.79
CA ASP A 110 -4.05 -15.19 -4.80
C ASP A 110 -2.52 -15.00 -4.86
N TYR A 111 -2.05 -14.40 -5.96
CA TYR A 111 -0.64 -14.10 -6.19
C TYR A 111 -0.31 -12.60 -6.21
N GLY A 112 -1.22 -11.74 -5.75
CA GLY A 112 -1.02 -10.29 -5.91
C GLY A 112 0.18 -9.74 -5.14
N PHE A 113 0.45 -10.25 -3.93
CA PHE A 113 1.65 -9.82 -3.19
C PHE A 113 2.97 -10.32 -3.81
N PRO A 114 3.13 -11.60 -4.19
CA PRO A 114 4.32 -12.05 -4.89
C PRO A 114 4.63 -11.24 -6.17
N GLU A 115 3.63 -11.04 -7.03
CA GLU A 115 3.79 -10.31 -8.29
C GLU A 115 4.20 -8.85 -8.06
N VAL A 116 3.50 -8.16 -7.17
CA VAL A 116 3.77 -6.75 -6.92
C VAL A 116 5.08 -6.53 -6.18
N LEU A 117 5.48 -7.46 -5.31
CA LEU A 117 6.76 -7.36 -4.61
C LEU A 117 7.94 -7.45 -5.57
N GLU A 118 7.82 -8.23 -6.65
CA GLU A 118 8.82 -8.23 -7.72
C GLU A 118 8.90 -6.86 -8.40
N ASP A 119 7.77 -6.24 -8.73
CA ASP A 119 7.76 -4.89 -9.33
C ASP A 119 8.40 -3.85 -8.40
N LEU A 120 8.01 -3.84 -7.12
CA LEU A 120 8.59 -2.93 -6.12
C LEU A 120 10.12 -3.10 -6.04
N ARG A 121 10.63 -4.33 -6.05
CA ARG A 121 12.07 -4.61 -6.03
C ARG A 121 12.79 -4.06 -7.26
N ARG A 122 12.21 -4.19 -8.46
CA ARG A 122 12.79 -3.64 -9.70
C ARG A 122 12.86 -2.12 -9.65
N ARG A 123 11.78 -1.47 -9.17
CA ARG A 123 11.72 0.00 -9.01
C ARG A 123 12.77 0.52 -8.04
N VAL A 124 12.93 -0.11 -6.88
CA VAL A 124 13.96 0.28 -5.88
C VAL A 124 15.37 0.11 -6.44
N ARG A 125 15.61 -0.86 -7.32
CA ARG A 125 16.91 -1.05 -7.99
C ARG A 125 17.18 -0.08 -9.14
N GLY A 126 16.19 0.73 -9.55
CA GLY A 126 16.30 1.62 -10.70
C GLY A 126 16.30 0.89 -12.04
N GLU A 127 15.78 -0.34 -12.09
CA GLU A 127 15.62 -1.08 -13.34
C GLU A 127 14.53 -0.39 -14.17
N ARG A 128 14.86 0.06 -15.40
CA ARG A 128 13.88 0.69 -16.29
C ARG A 128 12.91 -0.37 -16.83
N PHE A 129 11.63 -0.04 -16.81
CA PHE A 129 10.63 -0.75 -17.59
C PHE A 129 10.94 -0.56 -19.08
N GLY A 130 11.32 -1.65 -19.75
CA GLY A 130 11.52 -1.70 -21.19
C GLY A 130 10.22 -1.88 -21.95
#